data_AF-A0A535VQJ4-F1
#
_entry.id   AF-A0A535VQJ4-F1
#
_cell.length_a   1.000
_cell.length_b   1.000
_cell.length_c   1.000
_cell.angle_alpha   90.00
_cell.angle_beta   90.00
_cell.angle_gamma   90.00
#
_symmetry.space_group_name_H-M   'P 1'
#
loop_
_entity.id
_entity.type
_entity.pdbx_description
1 polymer ?
#
loop_
_entity_poly.entity_id
_entity_poly.type
_entity_poly.pdbx_seq_one_letter_code
_entity_poly.pdbx_strand_id
1 'polypeptide(L)'
;MLCPSWMLGVISGNGPKIKDWKIANVFPNGGGNWGGSYLTVPTQGKHAAAAKELALWLTAPEQQIAAFVTTGNYPSQVGAYTNPALTGAMNPYFNNAPIGQIFADRAKAVTVTPYKGIKYAAIMQAVQDGLTRVESKKQSIDASWAQVVSDINAL
;
A
#
# COMPACT_ATOMS: atom_id res chain seq x y z
N MET A 1 -2.72 -8.73 11.32
CA MET A 1 -3.24 -7.78 10.30
C MET A 1 -2.08 -7.33 9.44
N LEU A 2 -2.23 -7.29 8.12
CA LEU A 2 -1.23 -6.71 7.23
C LEU A 2 -1.29 -5.19 7.36
N CYS A 3 -0.14 -4.52 7.49
CA CYS A 3 -0.08 -3.10 7.83
C CYS A 3 0.88 -2.35 6.89
N PRO A 4 0.39 -1.82 5.75
CA PRO A 4 1.19 -0.91 4.92
C PRO A 4 1.45 0.40 5.67
N SER A 5 2.49 1.14 5.29
CA SER A 5 2.96 2.33 6.04
C SER A 5 1.88 3.39 6.25
N TRP A 6 1.05 3.64 5.23
CA TRP A 6 -0.04 4.62 5.29
C TRP A 6 -1.11 4.26 6.34
N MET A 7 -1.21 2.98 6.71
CA MET A 7 -2.20 2.49 7.69
C MET A 7 -1.79 2.80 9.13
N LEU A 8 -0.52 3.16 9.39
CA LEU A 8 -0.08 3.56 10.73
C LEU A 8 -0.92 4.72 11.27
N GLY A 9 -1.12 5.76 10.46
CA GLY A 9 -1.92 6.94 10.83
C GLY A 9 -3.40 6.60 11.02
N VAL A 10 -3.95 5.72 10.17
CA VAL A 10 -5.35 5.25 10.28
C VAL A 10 -5.56 4.50 11.59
N ILE A 11 -4.65 3.59 11.93
CA ILE A 11 -4.70 2.82 13.17
C ILE A 11 -4.52 3.74 14.37
N SER A 12 -3.53 4.65 14.37
CA SER A 12 -3.32 5.53 15.53
C SER A 12 -4.44 6.55 15.74
N GLY A 13 -5.14 6.93 14.66
CA GLY A 13 -6.25 7.88 14.71
C GLY A 13 -7.58 7.26 15.14
N ASN A 14 -7.82 5.99 14.80
CA ASN A 14 -9.09 5.29 15.08
C ASN A 14 -8.97 4.17 16.13
N GLY A 15 -7.75 3.77 16.45
CA GLY A 15 -7.46 2.64 17.31
C GLY A 15 -7.61 2.95 18.80
N PRO A 16 -7.73 1.90 19.63
CA PRO A 16 -7.78 2.05 21.08
C PRO A 16 -6.47 2.63 21.62
N LYS A 17 -6.54 3.37 22.74
CA LYS A 17 -5.36 3.93 23.42
C LYS A 17 -4.59 2.85 24.22
N ILE A 18 -4.08 1.85 23.51
CA ILE A 18 -3.26 0.77 24.07
C ILE A 18 -1.78 1.04 23.82
N LYS A 19 -0.96 0.73 24.81
CA LYS A 19 0.46 1.14 24.86
C LYS A 19 1.43 0.09 24.32
N ASP A 20 0.95 -1.13 24.11
CA ASP A 20 1.75 -2.31 23.79
C ASP A 20 1.56 -2.80 22.36
N TRP A 21 0.84 -2.05 21.51
CA TRP A 21 0.76 -2.34 20.08
C TRP A 21 2.14 -2.27 19.43
N LYS A 22 2.42 -3.26 18.58
CA LYS A 22 3.71 -3.40 17.89
C LYS A 22 3.49 -3.65 16.42
N ILE A 23 4.47 -3.26 15.62
CA ILE A 23 4.60 -3.67 14.22
C ILE A 23 5.81 -4.60 14.10
N ALA A 24 5.61 -5.76 13.47
CA ALA A 24 6.66 -6.72 13.25
C ALA A 24 7.35 -6.47 11.90
N ASN A 25 8.68 -6.63 11.86
CA ASN A 25 9.46 -6.58 10.62
C ASN A 25 9.34 -7.90 9.84
N VAL A 26 8.12 -8.26 9.47
CA VAL A 26 7.84 -9.52 8.76
C VAL A 26 6.60 -9.34 7.87
N PHE A 27 6.62 -10.03 6.73
CA PHE A 27 5.44 -10.26 5.92
C PHE A 27 5.50 -11.72 5.45
N PRO A 28 4.39 -12.49 5.49
CA PRO A 28 4.41 -13.88 5.06
C PRO A 28 4.98 -14.02 3.64
N ASN A 29 5.88 -14.97 3.44
CA ASN A 29 6.53 -15.25 2.15
C ASN A 29 7.36 -14.08 1.56
N GLY A 30 7.85 -13.15 2.39
CA GLY A 30 8.80 -12.11 1.97
C GLY A 30 8.28 -10.70 2.23
N GLY A 31 7.73 -10.07 1.18
CA GLY A 31 7.22 -8.70 1.19
C GLY A 31 6.00 -8.54 0.29
N GLY A 32 5.21 -7.50 0.56
CA GLY A 32 4.03 -7.16 -0.23
C GLY A 32 3.82 -5.65 -0.26
N ASN A 33 3.26 -5.15 -1.37
CA ASN A 33 2.85 -3.76 -1.50
C ASN A 33 1.33 -3.66 -1.58
N TRP A 34 0.74 -2.81 -0.74
CA TRP A 34 -0.69 -2.48 -0.80
C TRP A 34 -0.86 -0.97 -0.88
N GLY A 35 -1.31 -0.50 -2.04
CA GLY A 35 -1.56 0.91 -2.31
C GLY A 35 -0.38 1.57 -3.03
N GLY A 36 -0.20 2.86 -2.73
CA GLY A 36 0.61 3.77 -3.53
C GLY A 36 -0.26 4.53 -4.53
N SER A 37 0.12 5.78 -4.81
CA SER A 37 -0.61 6.69 -5.69
C SER A 37 0.34 7.28 -6.73
N TYR A 38 -0.23 7.75 -7.84
CA TYR A 38 0.50 8.45 -8.89
C TYR A 38 -0.18 9.80 -9.16
N LEU A 39 0.63 10.81 -9.49
CA LEU A 39 0.14 12.05 -10.06
C LEU A 39 0.17 11.93 -11.58
N THR A 40 -0.98 12.13 -12.23
CA THR A 40 -1.12 12.09 -13.69
C THR A 40 -1.48 13.48 -14.21
N VAL A 41 -0.96 13.85 -15.39
CA VAL A 41 -1.29 15.11 -16.06
C VAL A 41 -2.09 14.80 -17.34
N PRO A 42 -3.42 15.01 -17.35
CA PRO A 42 -4.24 14.78 -18.52
C PRO A 42 -3.90 15.78 -19.65
N THR A 43 -3.94 15.31 -20.89
CA THR A 43 -3.61 16.13 -22.08
C THR A 43 -4.62 17.25 -22.34
N GLN A 44 -5.82 17.15 -21.76
CA GLN A 44 -6.88 18.15 -21.90
C GLN A 44 -6.63 19.43 -21.07
N GLY A 45 -5.62 19.42 -20.18
CA GLY A 45 -5.33 20.53 -19.29
C GLY A 45 -4.71 21.73 -20.02
N LYS A 46 -5.24 22.93 -19.77
CA LYS A 46 -4.72 24.20 -20.34
C LYS A 46 -3.29 24.54 -19.90
N HIS A 47 -2.82 23.95 -18.80
CA HIS A 47 -1.51 24.22 -18.19
C HIS A 47 -0.69 22.93 -18.00
N ALA A 48 -0.71 22.02 -18.99
CA ALA A 48 -0.07 20.71 -18.87
C ALA A 48 1.44 20.78 -18.52
N ALA A 49 2.18 21.77 -19.04
CA ALA A 49 3.59 21.95 -18.73
C ALA A 49 3.83 22.28 -17.25
N ALA A 50 3.15 23.31 -16.72
CA ALA A 50 3.26 23.71 -15.32
C ALA A 50 2.73 22.61 -14.37
N ALA A 51 1.66 21.90 -14.76
CA ALA A 51 1.16 20.76 -13.99
C ALA A 51 2.17 19.61 -13.91
N LYS A 52 2.93 19.37 -14.99
CA LYS A 52 4.02 18.38 -15.02
C LYS A 52 5.17 18.80 -14.09
N GLU A 53 5.57 20.07 -14.13
CA GLU A 53 6.61 20.59 -13.23
C GLU A 53 6.21 20.44 -11.76
N LEU A 54 4.96 20.78 -11.43
CA LEU A 54 4.44 20.60 -10.07
C LEU A 54 4.40 19.13 -9.65
N ALA A 55 3.94 18.22 -10.53
CA ALA A 55 3.89 16.79 -10.22
C ALA A 55 5.29 16.21 -9.97
N LEU A 56 6.29 16.63 -10.75
CA LEU A 56 7.69 16.25 -10.55
C LEU A 56 8.22 16.76 -9.21
N TRP A 57 7.95 18.04 -8.89
CA TRP A 57 8.37 18.62 -7.62
C TRP A 57 7.72 17.93 -6.42
N LEU A 58 6.40 17.73 -6.45
CA LEU A 58 5.65 17.05 -5.37
C LEU A 58 6.11 15.61 -5.12
N THR A 59 6.69 14.96 -6.13
CA THR A 59 7.16 13.58 -6.04
C THR A 59 8.66 13.46 -5.89
N ALA A 60 9.40 14.56 -5.76
CA ALA A 60 10.84 14.54 -5.54
C ALA A 60 11.19 14.02 -4.12
N PRO A 61 12.43 13.53 -3.89
CA PRO A 61 12.83 12.92 -2.63
C PRO A 61 12.56 13.79 -1.40
N GLU A 62 12.87 15.09 -1.46
CA GLU A 62 12.69 16.03 -0.35
C GLU A 62 11.20 16.18 0.04
N GLN A 63 10.32 16.30 -0.95
CA GLN A 63 8.88 16.42 -0.76
C GLN A 63 8.28 15.12 -0.22
N GLN A 64 8.77 13.96 -0.68
CA GLN A 64 8.33 12.68 -0.11
C GLN A 64 8.81 12.48 1.33
N ILE A 65 10.00 12.97 1.70
CA ILE A 65 10.44 12.98 3.10
C ILE A 65 9.55 13.90 3.95
N ALA A 66 9.22 15.09 3.46
CA ALA A 66 8.30 15.97 4.16
C ALA A 66 6.94 15.30 4.39
N ALA A 67 6.38 14.66 3.36
CA ALA A 67 5.13 13.90 3.48
C ALA A 67 5.24 12.73 4.47
N PHE A 68 6.35 11.99 4.46
CA PHE A 68 6.63 10.92 5.40
C PHE A 68 6.64 11.43 6.84
N VAL A 69 7.34 12.52 7.13
CA VAL A 69 7.40 13.10 8.48
C VAL A 69 6.02 13.53 8.97
N THR A 70 5.18 14.08 8.09
CA THR A 70 3.83 14.53 8.47
C THR A 70 2.83 13.39 8.67
N THR A 71 2.87 12.35 7.82
CA THR A 71 1.77 11.37 7.71
C THR A 71 2.19 9.91 7.78
N GLY A 72 3.49 9.62 7.86
CA GLY A 72 4.05 8.25 7.89
C GLY A 72 4.04 7.51 6.55
N ASN A 73 3.68 8.19 5.45
CA ASN A 73 3.67 7.62 4.11
C ASN A 73 5.09 7.32 3.64
N TYR A 74 5.42 6.03 3.47
CA TYR A 74 6.77 5.62 3.08
C TYR A 74 7.10 6.12 1.66
N PRO A 75 8.26 6.76 1.43
CA PRO A 75 8.66 7.24 0.12
C PRO A 75 8.77 6.11 -0.91
N SER A 76 8.48 6.41 -2.17
CA SER A 76 8.80 5.55 -3.31
C SER A 76 10.05 5.99 -4.06
N GLN A 77 10.54 7.21 -3.82
CA GLN A 77 11.79 7.69 -4.39
C GLN A 77 12.99 7.08 -3.68
N VAL A 78 13.80 6.31 -4.40
CA VAL A 78 15.00 5.65 -3.85
C VAL A 78 15.98 6.65 -3.27
N GLY A 79 16.07 7.86 -3.84
CA GLY A 79 16.92 8.94 -3.31
C GLY A 79 16.53 9.42 -1.89
N ALA A 80 15.33 9.09 -1.42
CA ALA A 80 14.88 9.41 -0.06
C ALA A 80 15.37 8.37 0.97
N TYR A 81 15.80 7.17 0.54
CA TYR A 81 15.98 6.01 1.43
C TYR A 81 17.14 6.13 2.41
N THR A 82 18.09 7.02 2.14
CA THR A 82 19.23 7.32 3.02
C THR A 82 18.99 8.53 3.91
N ASN A 83 17.81 9.18 3.82
CA ASN A 83 17.53 10.37 4.60
C ASN A 83 17.39 10.02 6.10
N PRO A 84 18.09 10.73 7.01
CA PRO A 84 18.03 10.45 8.45
C PRO A 84 16.63 10.55 9.06
N ALA A 85 15.78 11.45 8.54
CA ALA A 85 14.40 11.59 9.01
C ALA A 85 13.56 10.35 8.68
N LEU A 86 13.93 9.60 7.64
CA LEU A 86 13.33 8.31 7.31
C LEU A 86 13.98 7.18 8.11
N THR A 87 15.31 7.03 8.04
CA THR A 87 16.00 5.87 8.65
C THR A 87 15.94 5.86 10.16
N GLY A 88 15.91 7.04 10.80
CA GLY A 88 15.78 7.21 12.25
C GLY A 88 14.33 7.25 12.74
N ALA A 89 13.34 7.07 11.87
CA ALA A 89 11.94 7.26 12.23
C ALA A 89 11.44 6.19 13.20
N MET A 90 10.92 6.66 14.34
CA MET A 90 10.28 5.86 15.37
C MET A 90 8.80 6.23 15.47
N ASN A 91 7.93 5.28 15.80
CA ASN A 91 6.51 5.56 16.02
C ASN A 91 6.10 5.26 17.48
N PRO A 92 5.79 6.30 18.28
CA PRO A 92 5.42 6.12 19.69
C PRO A 92 4.16 5.29 19.92
N TYR A 93 3.17 5.38 19.02
CA TYR A 93 1.92 4.63 19.13
C TYR A 93 2.17 3.12 19.04
N PHE A 94 3.13 2.71 18.20
CA PHE A 94 3.51 1.31 18.02
C PHE A 94 4.69 0.92 18.91
N ASN A 95 4.67 1.34 20.17
CA ASN A 95 5.69 1.04 21.18
C ASN A 95 7.11 1.43 20.72
N ASN A 96 7.26 2.66 20.22
CA ASN A 96 8.50 3.21 19.67
C ASN A 96 9.15 2.33 18.59
N ALA A 97 8.33 1.67 17.77
CA ALA A 97 8.86 0.82 16.70
C ALA A 97 9.71 1.64 15.70
N PRO A 98 10.85 1.09 15.22
CA PRO A 98 11.71 1.72 14.21
C PRO A 98 11.08 1.60 12.82
N ILE A 99 9.98 2.33 12.59
CA ILE A 99 9.17 2.23 11.37
C ILE A 99 9.97 2.53 10.11
N GLY A 100 10.97 3.42 10.18
CA GLY A 100 11.88 3.71 9.07
C GLY A 100 12.59 2.47 8.55
N GLN A 101 13.27 1.76 9.45
CA GLN A 101 13.98 0.52 9.14
C GLN A 101 13.02 -0.60 8.73
N ILE A 102 11.92 -0.77 9.47
CA ILE A 102 10.93 -1.82 9.19
C ILE A 102 10.39 -1.70 7.78
N PHE A 103 9.91 -0.51 7.38
CA PHE A 103 9.35 -0.33 6.04
C PHE A 103 10.42 -0.33 4.94
N ALA A 104 11.66 0.07 5.23
CA ALA A 104 12.78 -0.11 4.30
C ALA A 104 13.04 -1.59 4.00
N ASP A 105 13.07 -2.43 5.04
CA ASP A 105 13.27 -3.86 4.89
C ASP A 105 12.08 -4.51 4.18
N ARG A 106 10.85 -4.12 4.54
CA ARG A 106 9.63 -4.63 3.88
C ARG A 106 9.53 -4.23 2.42
N ALA A 107 9.94 -3.00 2.07
CA ALA A 107 9.97 -2.54 0.68
C ALA A 107 10.99 -3.32 -0.16
N LYS A 108 12.21 -3.56 0.37
CA LYS A 108 13.23 -4.39 -0.29
C LYS A 108 12.80 -5.85 -0.47
N ALA A 109 11.95 -6.36 0.41
CA ALA A 109 11.43 -7.72 0.34
C ALA A 109 10.32 -7.92 -0.71
N VAL A 110 9.84 -6.85 -1.37
CA VAL A 110 8.86 -6.95 -2.45
C VAL A 110 9.55 -7.46 -3.71
N THR A 111 9.42 -8.75 -4.00
CA THR A 111 10.00 -9.40 -5.19
C THR A 111 9.00 -9.64 -6.31
N VAL A 112 7.71 -9.55 -6.02
CA VAL A 112 6.62 -9.79 -6.97
C VAL A 112 5.73 -8.57 -7.06
N THR A 113 5.55 -8.07 -8.27
CA THR A 113 4.52 -7.07 -8.60
C THR A 113 3.60 -7.69 -9.65
N PRO A 114 2.29 -7.83 -9.37
CA PRO A 114 1.37 -8.43 -10.32
C PRO A 114 1.20 -7.53 -11.55
N TYR A 115 1.19 -8.15 -12.73
CA TYR A 115 0.79 -7.46 -13.95
C TYR A 115 -0.70 -7.12 -13.91
N LYS A 116 -1.04 -5.84 -14.11
CA LYS A 116 -2.42 -5.35 -14.10
C LYS A 116 -2.90 -5.09 -15.53
N GLY A 117 -3.43 -6.12 -16.18
CA GLY A 117 -4.06 -6.00 -17.49
C GLY A 117 -5.43 -5.28 -17.44
N ILE A 118 -6.03 -5.07 -18.60
CA ILE A 118 -7.29 -4.31 -18.77
C ILE A 118 -8.43 -4.90 -17.90
N LYS A 119 -8.47 -6.22 -17.75
CA LYS A 119 -9.51 -6.93 -16.96
C LYS A 119 -9.12 -7.15 -15.50
N TYR A 120 -7.97 -6.66 -15.03
CA TYR A 120 -7.44 -6.95 -13.69
C TYR A 120 -8.46 -6.66 -12.57
N ALA A 121 -9.12 -5.50 -12.62
CA ALA A 121 -10.09 -5.12 -11.60
C ALA A 121 -11.31 -6.05 -11.57
N ALA A 122 -11.84 -6.42 -12.73
CA ALA A 122 -12.98 -7.32 -12.84
C ALA A 122 -12.63 -8.75 -12.37
N ILE A 123 -11.43 -9.24 -12.72
CA ILE A 123 -10.92 -10.53 -12.25
C ILE A 123 -10.79 -10.54 -10.71
N MET A 124 -10.18 -9.49 -10.14
CA MET A 124 -10.04 -9.37 -8.68
C MET A 124 -11.40 -9.29 -7.97
N GLN A 125 -12.38 -8.61 -8.57
CA GLN A 125 -13.74 -8.55 -8.04
C GLN A 125 -14.39 -9.93 -8.01
N ALA A 126 -14.30 -10.70 -9.10
CA ALA A 126 -14.85 -12.06 -9.14
C ALA A 126 -14.26 -12.95 -8.04
N VAL A 127 -12.93 -12.88 -7.82
CA VAL A 127 -12.26 -13.60 -6.73
C VAL A 127 -12.76 -13.15 -5.35
N GLN A 128 -12.89 -11.83 -5.12
CA GLN A 128 -13.38 -11.29 -3.85
C GLN A 128 -14.83 -11.68 -3.57
N ASP A 129 -15.69 -11.69 -4.58
CA ASP A 129 -17.07 -12.14 -4.47
C ASP A 129 -17.12 -13.63 -4.12
N GLY A 130 -16.24 -14.42 -4.74
CA GLY A 130 -16.06 -15.83 -4.41
C GLY A 130 -15.69 -16.08 -2.95
N LEU A 131 -14.70 -15.35 -2.44
CA LEU A 131 -14.31 -15.40 -1.02
C LEU A 131 -15.48 -14.99 -0.11
N THR A 132 -16.17 -13.92 -0.46
CA THR A 132 -17.33 -13.41 0.31
C THR A 132 -18.46 -14.45 0.40
N ARG A 133 -18.73 -15.20 -0.68
CA ARG A 133 -19.71 -16.30 -0.67
C ARG A 133 -19.32 -17.42 0.30
N VAL A 134 -18.04 -17.76 0.38
CA VAL A 134 -17.51 -18.77 1.30
C VAL A 134 -17.57 -18.27 2.75
N GLU A 135 -17.09 -17.06 3.01
CA GLU A 135 -17.07 -16.46 4.36
C GLU A 135 -18.48 -16.31 4.93
N SER A 136 -19.45 -15.92 4.09
CA SER A 136 -20.86 -15.82 4.47
C SER A 136 -21.60 -17.17 4.48
N LYS A 137 -20.90 -18.28 4.26
CA LYS A 137 -21.43 -19.66 4.24
C LYS A 137 -22.56 -19.88 3.22
N LYS A 138 -22.62 -19.07 2.17
CA LYS A 138 -23.63 -19.18 1.10
C LYS A 138 -23.28 -20.29 0.10
N GLN A 139 -21.99 -20.64 -0.03
CA GLN A 139 -21.50 -21.70 -0.89
C GLN A 139 -20.30 -22.41 -0.24
N SER A 140 -20.04 -23.65 -0.64
CA SER A 140 -18.77 -24.34 -0.34
C SER A 140 -17.61 -23.69 -1.10
N ILE A 141 -16.38 -23.99 -0.66
CA ILE A 141 -15.16 -23.51 -1.33
C ILE A 141 -15.15 -23.95 -2.80
N ASP A 142 -15.39 -25.24 -3.07
CA ASP A 142 -15.32 -25.80 -4.42
C ASP A 142 -16.40 -25.21 -5.34
N ALA A 143 -17.64 -25.07 -4.85
CA ALA A 143 -18.73 -24.49 -5.64
C ALA A 143 -18.47 -23.00 -5.94
N SER A 144 -17.98 -22.25 -4.94
CA SER A 144 -17.67 -20.84 -5.12
C SER A 144 -16.51 -20.64 -6.09
N TRP A 145 -15.47 -21.48 -6.01
CA TRP A 145 -14.33 -21.43 -6.92
C TRP A 145 -14.74 -21.76 -8.36
N ALA A 146 -15.57 -22.78 -8.58
CA ALA A 146 -16.10 -23.09 -9.91
C ALA A 146 -16.86 -21.89 -10.51
N GLN A 147 -17.65 -21.18 -9.70
CA GLN A 147 -18.32 -19.95 -10.12
C GLN A 147 -17.31 -18.83 -10.44
N VAL A 148 -16.29 -18.60 -9.61
CA VAL A 148 -15.24 -17.59 -9.88
C VAL A 148 -14.57 -17.84 -11.24
N VAL A 149 -14.19 -19.09 -11.53
CA VAL A 149 -13.57 -19.44 -12.81
C VAL A 149 -14.54 -19.19 -13.97
N SER A 150 -15.81 -19.55 -13.81
CA SER A 150 -16.85 -19.26 -14.81
C SER A 150 -17.02 -17.75 -15.05
N ASP A 151 -17.10 -16.95 -13.98
CA ASP A 151 -17.28 -15.50 -14.06
C ASP A 151 -16.09 -14.83 -14.76
N ILE A 152 -14.86 -15.25 -14.46
CA ILE A 152 -13.64 -14.75 -15.11
C ILE A 152 -13.61 -15.09 -16.60
N ASN A 153 -14.02 -16.31 -16.99
CA ASN A 153 -14.06 -16.72 -18.39
C ASN A 153 -15.11 -15.94 -19.21
N ALA A 154 -16.11 -15.35 -18.56
CA ALA A 154 -17.16 -14.56 -19.20
C ALA A 154 -16.79 -13.08 -19.40
N LEU A 155 -15.67 -12.61 -18.83
CA LEU A 155 -15.14 -11.25 -19.05
C LEU A 155 -14.52 -11.12 -20.44
#